data_AF-A0A523GFX9-F1
#
_entry.id   AF-A0A523GFX9-F1
#
_cell.length_a   1.000
_cell.length_b   1.000
_cell.length_c   1.000
_cell.angle_alpha   90.00
_cell.angle_beta   90.00
_cell.angle_gamma   90.00
#
_symmetry.space_group_name_H-M   'P 1'
#
loop_
_entity.id
_entity.type
_entity.pdbx_description
1 polymer ?
#
loop_
_entity_poly.entity_id
_entity_poly.type
_entity_poly.pdbx_seq_one_letter_code
_entity_poly.pdbx_strand_id
1 'polypeptide(L)'
;MNKISALLLLGVFLTAATPNDNTLASYTGTLVDTKCYTMMPKANAGNDHKVKDMKTGKMMDMPNCAAACATMGIPVALLTKSGKLHVLAAPANQLAKHMAKEARIEGMESNGVFVVNKLEVKDGNKWTEVEIMYMMK
;
A
#
# COMPACT_ATOMS: atom_id res chain seq x y z
N MET A 1 43.17 26.09 -41.05
CA MET A 1 42.20 27.15 -40.71
C MET A 1 40.88 26.74 -41.34
N ASN A 2 39.73 26.47 -40.70
CA ASN A 2 39.28 26.37 -39.31
C ASN A 2 38.25 25.24 -39.32
N LYS A 3 38.34 24.27 -38.40
CA LYS A 3 37.27 23.28 -38.21
C LYS A 3 36.35 23.81 -37.11
N ILE A 4 35.14 24.22 -37.48
CA ILE A 4 34.10 24.61 -36.53
C ILE A 4 33.40 23.32 -36.08
N SER A 5 33.71 22.86 -34.87
CA SER A 5 32.99 21.77 -34.21
C SER A 5 31.68 22.30 -33.65
N ALA A 6 30.55 21.92 -34.26
CA ALA A 6 29.23 22.17 -33.70
C ALA A 6 28.96 21.12 -32.59
N LEU A 7 28.96 21.57 -31.33
CA LEU A 7 28.44 20.79 -30.21
C LEU A 7 26.91 20.80 -30.28
N LEU A 8 26.31 19.66 -30.61
CA LEU A 8 24.87 19.45 -30.50
C LEU A 8 24.55 19.13 -29.03
N LEU A 9 24.06 20.12 -28.28
CA LEU A 9 23.45 19.91 -26.96
C LEU A 9 22.03 19.39 -27.17
N LEU A 10 21.83 18.07 -27.08
CA LEU A 10 20.50 17.49 -26.92
C LEU A 10 20.00 17.79 -25.50
N GLY A 11 19.12 18.78 -25.38
CA GLY A 11 18.32 18.99 -24.18
C GLY A 11 17.28 17.88 -24.05
N VAL A 12 17.46 16.98 -23.09
CA VAL A 12 16.42 16.02 -22.70
C VAL A 12 15.43 16.77 -21.80
N PHE A 13 14.27 17.12 -22.36
CA PHE A 13 13.13 17.53 -21.55
C PHE A 13 12.56 16.29 -20.84
N LEU A 14 12.84 16.14 -19.55
CA LEU A 14 12.06 15.25 -18.70
C LEU A 14 10.70 15.91 -18.47
N THR A 15 9.67 15.44 -19.16
CA THR A 15 8.29 15.75 -18.77
C THR A 15 7.96 14.94 -17.52
N ALA A 16 7.79 15.61 -16.39
CA ALA A 16 7.21 15.01 -15.21
C ALA A 16 5.74 14.68 -15.52
N ALA A 17 5.43 13.40 -15.73
CA ALA A 17 4.05 12.95 -15.80
C ALA A 17 3.40 13.23 -14.44
N THR A 18 2.47 14.18 -14.41
CA THR A 18 1.60 14.37 -13.24
C THR A 18 0.72 13.14 -13.11
N PRO A 19 0.68 12.46 -11.95
CA PRO A 19 -0.24 11.35 -11.76
C PRO A 19 -1.67 11.87 -11.95
N ASN A 20 -2.32 11.40 -13.01
CA ASN A 20 -3.70 11.74 -13.30
C ASN A 20 -4.57 10.79 -12.46
N ASP A 21 -5.34 11.35 -11.53
CA ASP A 21 -6.42 10.62 -10.87
C ASP A 21 -7.30 9.99 -11.95
N ASN A 22 -7.73 8.74 -11.72
CA ASN A 22 -8.50 7.90 -12.66
C ASN A 22 -7.73 7.17 -13.78
N THR A 23 -6.41 7.09 -13.73
CA THR A 23 -5.66 6.16 -14.61
C THR A 23 -5.55 4.78 -13.96
N LEU A 24 -5.73 3.71 -14.73
CA LEU A 24 -5.44 2.35 -14.26
C LEU A 24 -3.96 2.23 -13.87
N ALA A 25 -3.71 1.72 -12.67
CA ALA A 25 -2.39 1.52 -12.11
C ALA A 25 -2.30 0.19 -11.38
N SER A 26 -1.08 -0.33 -11.29
CA SER A 26 -0.78 -1.55 -10.54
C SER A 26 0.35 -1.29 -9.56
N TYR A 27 0.19 -1.77 -8.32
CA TYR A 27 1.19 -1.61 -7.27
C TYR A 27 1.44 -2.94 -6.57
N THR A 28 2.67 -3.11 -6.07
CA THR A 28 3.06 -4.25 -5.23
C THR A 28 3.59 -3.74 -3.89
N GLY A 29 3.21 -4.41 -2.81
CA GLY A 29 3.55 -3.96 -1.47
C GLY A 29 3.11 -4.93 -0.39
N THR A 30 3.00 -4.44 0.84
CA THR A 30 2.53 -5.20 2.00
C THR A 30 1.21 -4.61 2.49
N LEU A 31 0.23 -5.44 2.85
CA LEU A 31 -1.01 -4.97 3.46
C LEU A 31 -0.77 -4.55 4.92
N VAL A 32 -1.07 -3.30 5.25
CA VAL A 32 -0.84 -2.71 6.58
C VAL A 32 -2.08 -2.01 7.13
N ASP A 33 -2.19 -1.99 8.45
CA ASP A 33 -3.19 -1.19 9.16
C ASP A 33 -2.84 0.29 9.07
N THR A 34 -3.75 1.12 8.56
CA THR A 34 -3.47 2.54 8.31
C THR A 34 -3.17 3.33 9.58
N LYS A 35 -3.85 3.02 10.69
CA LYS A 35 -3.74 3.79 11.94
C LYS A 35 -2.39 3.60 12.61
N CYS A 36 -2.06 2.36 12.98
CA CYS A 36 -0.87 2.02 13.74
C CYS A 36 0.40 2.19 12.91
N TYR A 37 0.35 1.89 11.61
CA TYR A 37 1.49 2.14 10.72
C TYR A 37 1.80 3.64 10.62
N THR A 38 0.78 4.49 10.45
CA THR A 38 0.99 5.95 10.34
C THR A 38 1.52 6.55 11.64
N MET A 39 1.07 6.05 12.79
CA MET A 39 1.56 6.51 14.11
C MET A 39 3.00 6.10 14.40
N MET A 40 3.38 4.86 14.07
CA MET A 40 4.71 4.32 14.31
C MET A 40 5.19 3.52 13.10
N PRO A 41 5.64 4.20 12.04
CA PRO A 41 6.19 3.55 10.86
C PRO A 41 7.37 2.65 11.26
N LYS A 42 7.59 1.56 10.51
CA LYS A 42 8.57 0.48 10.79
C LYS A 42 8.21 -0.44 11.96
N ALA A 43 7.66 0.08 13.06
CA ALA A 43 7.26 -0.75 14.20
C ALA A 43 5.98 -1.55 13.94
N ASN A 44 5.08 -1.00 13.09
CA ASN A 44 3.73 -1.52 12.86
C ASN A 44 3.45 -1.79 11.38
N ALA A 45 4.42 -2.38 10.67
CA ALA A 45 4.23 -2.83 9.28
C ALA A 45 3.83 -4.32 9.19
N GLY A 46 3.94 -5.06 10.29
CA GLY A 46 3.53 -6.47 10.40
C GLY A 46 2.12 -6.63 10.95
N ASN A 47 1.70 -7.88 11.20
CA ASN A 47 0.40 -8.17 11.79
C ASN A 47 0.40 -7.90 13.31
N ASP A 48 1.57 -8.08 13.94
CA ASP A 48 1.80 -7.73 15.34
C ASP A 48 2.26 -6.28 15.42
N HIS A 49 1.74 -5.54 16.39
CA HIS A 49 2.03 -4.12 16.56
C HIS A 49 2.66 -3.82 17.91
N LYS A 50 3.55 -2.83 17.93
CA LYS A 50 3.96 -2.15 19.16
C LYS A 50 2.96 -1.06 19.50
N VAL A 51 2.34 -1.19 20.66
CA VAL A 51 1.39 -0.21 21.22
C VAL A 51 1.86 0.27 22.58
N LYS A 52 1.49 1.49 22.93
CA LYS A 52 1.75 2.03 24.26
C LYS A 52 0.70 1.51 25.23
N ASP A 53 1.13 0.80 26.26
CA ASP A 53 0.26 0.39 27.36
C ASP A 53 -0.23 1.65 28.11
N MET A 54 -1.55 1.81 28.20
CA MET A 54 -2.16 3.03 28.75
C MET A 54 -2.04 3.13 30.27
N LYS A 55 -1.72 2.02 30.97
CA LYS A 55 -1.60 2.00 32.43
C LYS A 55 -0.18 2.30 32.91
N THR A 56 0.80 1.76 32.21
CA THR A 56 2.23 1.79 32.55
C THR A 56 3.02 2.75 31.67
N GLY A 57 2.46 3.16 30.52
CA GLY A 57 3.12 4.01 29.53
C GLY A 57 4.22 3.31 28.74
N LYS A 58 4.48 2.01 28.97
CA LYS A 58 5.52 1.23 28.30
C LYS A 58 5.04 0.71 26.95
N MET A 59 5.97 0.48 26.03
CA MET A 59 5.64 -0.22 24.78
C MET A 59 5.45 -1.71 25.05
N MET A 60 4.41 -2.28 24.45
CA MET A 60 4.15 -3.73 24.46
C MET A 60 3.87 -4.22 23.04
N ASP A 61 4.20 -5.48 22.78
CA ASP A 61 3.83 -6.18 21.56
C ASP A 61 2.39 -6.70 21.68
N MET A 62 1.57 -6.39 20.69
CA MET A 62 0.18 -6.81 20.56
C MET A 62 0.06 -7.76 19.36
N PRO A 63 -0.10 -9.06 19.59
CA PRO A 63 -0.18 -10.03 18.50
C PRO A 63 -1.47 -9.89 17.69
N ASN A 64 -1.38 -10.12 16.37
CA ASN A 64 -2.51 -10.05 15.42
C ASN A 64 -3.30 -8.73 15.46
N CYS A 65 -2.67 -7.65 15.91
CA CYS A 65 -3.31 -6.35 16.09
C CYS A 65 -3.84 -5.78 14.76
N ALA A 66 -3.08 -5.90 13.67
CA ALA A 66 -3.51 -5.40 12.36
C ALA A 66 -4.78 -6.12 11.87
N ALA A 67 -4.82 -7.45 11.97
CA ALA A 67 -5.99 -8.26 11.63
C ALA A 67 -7.21 -7.91 12.50
N ALA A 68 -7.01 -7.71 13.80
CA ALA A 68 -8.08 -7.27 14.70
C ALA A 68 -8.63 -5.89 14.31
N CYS A 69 -7.74 -4.92 14.01
CA CYS A 69 -8.13 -3.59 13.55
C CYS A 69 -8.89 -3.62 12.22
N ALA A 70 -8.43 -4.40 11.24
CA ALA A 70 -9.11 -4.60 9.97
C ALA A 70 -10.51 -5.22 10.16
N THR A 71 -10.65 -6.19 11.08
CA THR A 71 -11.95 -6.79 11.44
C THR A 71 -12.92 -5.76 12.01
N MET A 72 -12.42 -4.78 12.78
CA MET A 72 -13.19 -3.65 13.32
C MET A 72 -13.48 -2.55 12.28
N GLY A 73 -13.03 -2.69 11.03
CA GLY A 73 -13.28 -1.73 9.97
C GLY A 73 -12.23 -0.63 9.84
N ILE A 74 -11.08 -0.73 10.52
CA ILE A 74 -9.98 0.22 10.29
C ILE A 74 -9.44 0.01 8.87
N PRO A 75 -9.29 1.07 8.06
CA PRO A 75 -8.85 0.95 6.68
C PRO A 75 -7.50 0.24 6.55
N VAL A 76 -7.39 -0.58 5.51
CA VAL A 76 -6.16 -1.26 5.11
C VAL A 76 -5.53 -0.48 3.96
N ALA A 77 -4.21 -0.40 3.97
CA ALA A 77 -3.45 0.17 2.87
C ALA A 77 -2.44 -0.83 2.32
N LEU A 78 -2.06 -0.65 1.05
CA LEU A 78 -0.86 -1.26 0.49
C LEU A 78 0.34 -0.34 0.72
N LEU A 79 1.35 -0.82 1.44
CA LEU A 79 2.65 -0.17 1.59
C LEU A 79 3.61 -0.66 0.52
N THR A 80 3.95 0.19 -0.45
CA THR A 80 4.91 -0.14 -1.50
C THR A 80 6.35 -0.19 -0.96
N LYS A 81 7.26 -0.81 -1.72
CA LYS A 81 8.70 -0.79 -1.39
C LYS A 81 9.32 0.61 -1.31
N SER A 82 8.74 1.59 -2.01
CA SER A 82 9.17 2.99 -1.93
C SER A 82 8.61 3.74 -0.71
N GLY A 83 7.81 3.06 0.14
CA GLY A 83 7.21 3.65 1.33
C GLY A 83 5.89 4.38 1.08
N LYS A 84 5.34 4.33 -0.14
CA LYS A 84 4.04 4.94 -0.46
C LYS A 84 2.91 4.06 0.09
N LEU A 85 1.92 4.68 0.72
CA LEU A 85 0.67 4.03 1.12
C LEU A 85 -0.42 4.30 0.08
N HIS A 86 -1.11 3.23 -0.31
CA HIS A 86 -2.36 3.30 -1.06
C HIS A 86 -3.48 2.79 -0.17
N VAL A 87 -4.31 3.68 0.37
CA VAL A 87 -5.46 3.29 1.20
C VAL A 87 -6.49 2.63 0.29
N LEU A 88 -6.86 1.40 0.59
CA LEU A 88 -7.72 0.61 -0.28
C LEU A 88 -9.18 0.94 0.02
N ALA A 89 -9.93 1.31 -1.01
CA ALA A 89 -11.37 1.43 -0.93
C ALA A 89 -11.99 0.02 -0.93
N ALA A 90 -11.90 -0.68 0.20
CA ALA A 90 -12.46 -2.01 0.38
C ALA A 90 -12.97 -2.24 1.80
N PRO A 91 -13.97 -3.13 2.00
CA PRO A 91 -14.35 -3.58 3.33
C PRO A 91 -13.15 -4.21 4.04
N ALA A 92 -12.60 -3.50 5.04
CA ALA A 92 -11.36 -3.89 5.70
C ALA A 92 -11.44 -5.29 6.34
N ASN A 93 -12.62 -5.70 6.80
CA ASN A 93 -12.84 -7.02 7.38
C ASN A 93 -12.58 -8.17 6.38
N GLN A 94 -12.80 -7.96 5.08
CA GLN A 94 -12.46 -8.96 4.04
C GLN A 94 -10.94 -9.13 3.86
N LEU A 95 -10.15 -8.16 4.33
CA LEU A 95 -8.69 -8.17 4.26
C LEU A 95 -8.03 -8.62 5.58
N ALA A 96 -8.78 -8.82 6.66
CA ALA A 96 -8.23 -9.10 7.99
C ALA A 96 -7.31 -10.33 8.04
N LYS A 97 -7.64 -11.41 7.33
CA LYS A 97 -6.80 -12.63 7.26
C LYS A 97 -5.57 -12.50 6.34
N HIS A 98 -5.43 -11.35 5.68
CA HIS A 98 -4.41 -11.06 4.69
C HIS A 98 -3.41 -10.00 5.16
N MET A 99 -3.55 -9.47 6.37
CA MET A 99 -2.64 -8.48 6.93
C MET A 99 -1.20 -8.99 6.94
N ALA A 100 -0.26 -8.07 6.71
CA ALA A 100 1.17 -8.31 6.56
C ALA A 100 1.60 -9.23 5.40
N LYS A 101 0.68 -9.68 4.54
CA LYS A 101 1.05 -10.42 3.32
C LYS A 101 1.57 -9.46 2.25
N GLU A 102 2.51 -9.95 1.45
CA GLU A 102 2.86 -9.32 0.17
C GLU A 102 1.63 -9.38 -0.74
N ALA A 103 1.26 -8.27 -1.35
CA ALA A 103 0.08 -8.12 -2.16
C ALA A 103 0.36 -7.33 -3.44
N ARG A 104 -0.47 -7.58 -4.46
CA ARG A 104 -0.56 -6.82 -5.71
C ARG A 104 -1.96 -6.27 -5.83
N ILE A 105 -2.07 -5.00 -6.18
CA ILE A 105 -3.35 -4.36 -6.46
C ILE A 105 -3.33 -3.82 -7.89
N GLU A 106 -4.47 -3.88 -8.55
CA GLU A 106 -4.76 -3.18 -9.79
C GLU A 106 -6.05 -2.38 -9.59
N GLY A 107 -6.12 -1.17 -10.14
CA GLY A 107 -7.23 -0.27 -9.90
C GLY A 107 -6.89 1.17 -10.26
N MET A 108 -7.56 2.11 -9.62
CA MET A 108 -7.42 3.54 -9.90
C MET A 108 -7.41 4.36 -8.61
N GLU A 109 -6.57 5.39 -8.56
CA GLU A 109 -6.68 6.43 -7.53
C GLU A 109 -7.87 7.32 -7.83
N SER A 110 -8.72 7.55 -6.83
CA SER A 110 -9.86 8.45 -6.92
C SER A 110 -10.14 9.04 -5.54
N ASN A 111 -10.20 10.37 -5.45
CA ASN A 111 -10.49 11.09 -4.21
C ASN A 111 -9.58 10.69 -3.02
N GLY A 112 -8.30 10.42 -3.30
CA GLY A 112 -7.31 10.06 -2.28
C GLY A 112 -7.41 8.63 -1.73
N VAL A 113 -8.22 7.76 -2.36
CA VAL A 113 -8.27 6.33 -2.08
C VAL A 113 -8.07 5.52 -3.37
N PHE A 114 -7.55 4.31 -3.22
CA PHE A 114 -7.35 3.39 -4.32
C PHE A 114 -8.55 2.46 -4.46
N VAL A 115 -9.33 2.64 -5.52
CA VAL A 115 -10.44 1.74 -5.89
C VAL A 115 -9.84 0.49 -6.52
N VAL A 116 -9.96 -0.64 -5.83
CA VAL A 116 -9.30 -1.90 -6.20
C VAL A 116 -10.16 -2.68 -7.18
N ASN A 117 -9.67 -2.94 -8.38
CA ASN A 117 -10.34 -3.82 -9.34
C ASN A 117 -9.88 -5.27 -9.20
N LYS A 118 -8.65 -5.47 -8.73
CA LYS A 118 -8.07 -6.78 -8.46
C LYS A 118 -7.11 -6.69 -7.28
N LEU A 119 -7.19 -7.64 -6.36
CA LEU A 119 -6.23 -7.82 -5.26
C LEU A 119 -5.73 -9.25 -5.25
N GLU A 120 -4.41 -9.44 -5.28
CA GLU A 120 -3.79 -10.74 -5.08
C GLU A 120 -2.87 -10.69 -3.87
N VAL A 121 -2.88 -11.73 -3.05
CA VAL A 121 -1.93 -11.92 -1.96
C VAL A 121 -1.01 -13.08 -2.25
N LYS A 122 0.19 -13.01 -1.71
CA LYS A 122 1.18 -14.06 -1.83
C LYS A 122 1.07 -15.03 -0.65
N ASP A 123 0.78 -16.28 -0.97
CA ASP A 123 0.79 -17.41 -0.04
C ASP A 123 1.93 -18.36 -0.44
N GLY A 124 3.08 -18.21 0.22
CA GLY A 124 4.32 -18.89 -0.18
C GLY A 124 4.78 -18.45 -1.56
N ASN A 125 4.74 -19.36 -2.53
CA ASN A 125 5.13 -19.09 -3.93
C ASN A 125 3.93 -18.82 -4.85
N LYS A 126 2.70 -18.88 -4.33
CA LYS A 126 1.48 -18.72 -5.12
C LYS A 126 0.87 -17.34 -4.87
N TRP A 127 0.37 -16.73 -5.94
CA TRP A 127 -0.53 -15.57 -5.86
C TRP A 127 -1.97 -16.07 -5.88
N THR A 128 -2.75 -15.63 -4.90
CA THR A 128 -4.17 -15.96 -4.77
C THR A 128 -4.97 -14.68 -4.81
N GLU A 129 -5.96 -14.61 -5.69
CA GLU A 129 -6.88 -13.48 -5.74
C GLU A 129 -7.76 -13.45 -4.47
N VAL A 130 -7.94 -12.26 -3.92
CA VAL A 130 -8.81 -12.03 -2.76
C VAL A 130 -10.15 -11.53 -3.27
N GLU A 131 -11.20 -12.30 -2.96
CA GLU A 131 -12.57 -11.92 -3.27
C GLU A 131 -13.02 -10.76 -2.37
N ILE A 132 -13.18 -9.58 -2.96
CA ILE A 132 -13.76 -8.40 -2.33
C ILE A 132 -15.16 -8.22 -2.91
N MET A 133 -16.15 -7.97 -2.05
CA MET A 133 -17.56 -8.16 -2.41
C MET A 133 -18.02 -7.34 -3.62
N TYR A 134 -17.47 -6.15 -3.84
CA TYR A 134 -17.84 -5.31 -4.97
C TYR A 134 -17.11 -5.67 -6.27
N MET A 135 -16.09 -6.53 -6.20
CA MET A 135 -15.37 -7.06 -7.37
C MET A 135 -16.03 -8.35 -7.90
N MET A 136 -16.87 -9.00 -7.09
CA MET A 136 -17.60 -10.22 -7.48
C MET A 136 -18.67 -9.84 -8.51
N LYS A 137 -18.56 -10.42 -9.72
CA LYS A 137 -19.54 -10.27 -10.80
C LYS A 137 -20.74 -11.17 -10.58
#